data_AF-W0Q640-F1
#
_entry.id   AF-W0Q640-F1
#
_cell.length_a   1.000
_cell.length_b   1.000
_cell.length_c   1.000
_cell.angle_alpha   90.00
_cell.angle_beta   90.00
_cell.angle_gamma   90.00
#
_symmetry.space_group_name_H-M   'P 1'
#
loop_
_entity.id
_entity.type
_entity.pdbx_description
1 polymer ?
#
loop_
_entity_poly.entity_id
_entity_poly.type
_entity_poly.pdbx_seq_one_letter_code
_entity_poly.pdbx_strand_id
1 'polypeptide(L)'
;MKKSILTTLFLGLLATQTSFAQEPLMIAKQGSFAVGGTVKTSEGSYTPIPAEISDKTSASFWDAYGASVKAGGMSLHGDHASVFYQVPANAKSPPLVFLHGYGGSIRTWQTTPDGREGFDTLFLRKGYPIYLVDQPRSGSAGKSTEKAEITATPDEQFWYAQFRIGVYPNFNQGVQFPQDKASYEQFFRSMTPATGAFNVGVITDSMAKLFEKTGDGVFVTHSAGGVIGWTTAMASDKVKGIVAIEAGNFPFPESEVPQALTSKFGDVSPISVSFEQFKNSRKSQSSSTSATLSPMN
;
A
#
# COMPACT_ATOMS: atom_id res chain seq x y z
N MET A 1 55.95 -36.99 44.42
CA MET A 1 55.07 -36.74 43.25
C MET A 1 54.19 -35.53 43.56
N LYS A 2 54.56 -34.33 43.06
CA LYS A 2 53.76 -33.10 43.18
C LYS A 2 52.94 -32.95 41.91
N LYS A 3 51.61 -33.00 41.99
CA LYS A 3 50.70 -32.70 40.88
C LYS A 3 50.51 -31.19 40.80
N SER A 4 50.97 -30.58 39.70
CA SER A 4 50.67 -29.19 39.35
C SER A 4 49.32 -29.15 38.63
N ILE A 5 48.36 -28.38 39.16
CA ILE A 5 47.09 -28.09 38.50
C ILE A 5 47.31 -26.84 37.65
N LEU A 6 47.22 -27.00 36.33
CA LEU A 6 47.27 -25.90 35.37
C LEU A 6 45.85 -25.32 35.24
N THR A 7 45.65 -24.10 35.75
CA THR A 7 44.39 -23.37 35.59
C THR A 7 44.45 -22.59 34.27
N THR A 8 43.70 -23.05 33.26
CA THR A 8 43.57 -22.36 31.97
C THR A 8 42.60 -21.19 32.12
N LEU A 9 43.09 -19.96 31.98
CA LEU A 9 42.29 -18.73 31.97
C LEU A 9 41.66 -18.57 30.57
N PHE A 10 40.35 -18.78 30.45
CA PHE A 10 39.60 -18.45 29.24
C PHE A 10 39.35 -16.93 29.21
N LEU A 11 40.08 -16.22 28.34
CA LEU A 11 39.84 -14.81 28.08
C LEU A 11 38.66 -14.71 27.09
N GLY A 12 37.45 -14.50 27.62
CA GLY A 12 36.27 -14.23 26.79
C GLY A 12 36.38 -12.85 26.14
N LEU A 13 36.55 -12.81 24.83
CA LEU A 13 36.33 -11.59 24.04
C LEU A 13 34.83 -11.25 24.09
N LEU A 14 34.44 -10.31 24.95
CA LEU A 14 33.16 -9.62 24.80
C LEU A 14 33.26 -8.74 23.55
N ALA A 15 32.69 -9.19 22.44
CA ALA A 15 32.34 -8.31 21.35
C ALA A 15 31.21 -7.38 21.86
N THR A 16 31.58 -6.18 22.29
CA THR A 16 30.61 -5.11 22.56
C THR A 16 29.92 -4.77 21.25
N GLN A 17 28.72 -5.29 21.05
CA GLN A 17 27.80 -4.75 20.06
C GLN A 17 27.41 -3.35 20.55
N THR A 18 28.13 -2.33 20.08
CA THR A 18 27.66 -0.96 20.16
C THR A 18 26.44 -0.86 19.25
N SER A 19 25.25 -1.08 19.83
CA SER A 19 24.02 -0.57 19.27
C SER A 19 24.20 0.94 19.20
N PHE A 20 24.48 1.47 18.00
CA PHE A 20 24.32 2.89 17.76
C PHE A 20 22.84 3.18 18.01
N ALA A 21 22.53 3.81 19.14
CA ALA A 21 21.20 4.33 19.40
C ALA A 21 20.90 5.30 18.26
N GLN A 22 20.04 4.89 17.32
CA GLN A 22 19.67 5.70 16.18
C GLN A 22 18.92 6.93 16.70
N GLU A 23 19.28 8.12 16.22
CA GLU A 23 18.72 9.38 16.74
C GLU A 23 17.17 9.34 16.75
N PRO A 24 16.50 9.95 17.73
CA PRO A 24 15.05 10.03 17.76
C PRO A 24 14.47 10.68 16.49
N LEU A 25 13.28 10.23 16.07
CA LEU A 25 12.52 10.90 15.02
C LEU A 25 11.84 12.15 15.59
N MET A 26 12.25 13.32 15.10
CA MET A 26 11.62 14.59 15.47
C MET A 26 10.45 14.89 14.54
N ILE A 27 9.22 14.67 15.02
CA ILE A 27 7.98 14.80 14.24
C ILE A 27 7.26 16.09 14.65
N ALA A 28 7.05 17.01 13.69
CA ALA A 28 6.27 18.22 13.93
C ALA A 28 4.75 17.96 13.88
N LYS A 29 4.31 17.04 13.01
CA LYS A 29 2.89 16.70 12.87
C LYS A 29 2.73 15.25 12.41
N GLN A 30 1.71 14.58 12.94
CA GLN A 30 1.27 13.29 12.43
C GLN A 30 -0.23 13.14 12.60
N GLY A 31 -0.83 12.24 11.82
CA GLY A 31 -2.22 11.88 11.96
C GLY A 31 -2.70 10.99 10.82
N SER A 32 -4.02 10.83 10.74
CA SER A 32 -4.66 10.09 9.66
C SER A 32 -5.97 10.77 9.23
N PHE A 33 -6.40 10.49 8.01
CA PHE A 33 -7.68 10.94 7.47
C PHE A 33 -8.13 10.07 6.28
N ALA A 34 -9.43 10.07 6.02
CA ALA A 34 -9.99 9.52 4.79
C ALA A 34 -10.04 10.58 3.68
N VAL A 35 -9.95 10.17 2.42
CA VAL A 35 -10.05 11.06 1.25
C VAL A 35 -10.71 10.36 0.07
N GLY A 36 -11.52 11.10 -0.68
CA GLY A 36 -12.32 10.53 -1.76
C GLY A 36 -13.52 9.73 -1.24
N GLY A 37 -13.92 8.72 -2.02
CA GLY A 37 -15.07 7.88 -1.72
C GLY A 37 -16.41 8.44 -2.18
N THR A 38 -17.45 7.64 -1.95
CA THR A 38 -18.83 7.90 -2.33
C THR A 38 -19.78 7.57 -1.18
N VAL A 39 -21.03 8.00 -1.32
CA VAL A 39 -22.11 7.72 -0.37
C VAL A 39 -23.23 7.00 -1.11
N LYS A 40 -23.56 5.78 -0.69
CA LYS A 40 -24.80 5.09 -1.08
C LYS A 40 -25.86 5.35 -0.03
N THR A 41 -27.12 5.52 -0.44
CA THR A 41 -28.25 5.64 0.49
C THR A 41 -29.25 4.54 0.17
N SER A 42 -29.71 3.79 1.19
CA SER A 42 -30.77 2.81 0.99
C SER A 42 -32.10 3.49 0.68
N GLU A 43 -32.93 2.84 -0.13
CA GLU A 43 -34.31 3.29 -0.35
C GLU A 43 -35.08 3.40 0.96
N GLY A 44 -36.08 4.28 1.02
CA GLY A 44 -36.85 4.55 2.24
C GLY A 44 -36.51 5.88 2.90
N SER A 45 -36.80 6.01 4.18
CA SER A 45 -36.56 7.23 4.96
C SER A 45 -36.05 6.88 6.33
N TYR A 46 -34.98 7.55 6.77
CA TYR A 46 -34.41 7.31 8.08
C TYR A 46 -35.39 7.66 9.19
N THR A 47 -35.64 6.70 10.08
CA THR A 47 -36.40 6.89 11.31
C THR A 47 -35.57 6.43 12.50
N PRO A 48 -35.37 7.26 13.55
CA PRO A 48 -34.61 6.86 14.74
C PRO A 48 -35.19 5.63 15.46
N ILE A 49 -36.51 5.43 15.38
CA ILE A 49 -37.22 4.26 15.91
C ILE A 49 -38.09 3.67 14.78
N PRO A 50 -37.67 2.56 14.15
CA PRO A 50 -38.45 1.89 13.12
C PRO A 50 -39.81 1.38 13.63
N ALA A 51 -40.82 1.38 12.76
CA ALA A 51 -42.18 0.92 13.10
C ALA A 51 -42.21 -0.50 13.71
N GLU A 52 -41.36 -1.41 13.21
CA GLU A 52 -41.25 -2.81 13.66
C GLU A 52 -40.84 -2.97 15.14
N ILE A 53 -40.24 -1.93 15.74
CA ILE A 53 -39.84 -1.93 17.15
C ILE A 53 -40.50 -0.80 17.96
N SER A 54 -41.42 -0.05 17.36
CA SER A 54 -41.97 1.18 17.95
C SER A 54 -42.86 0.93 19.18
N ASP A 55 -43.44 -0.25 19.30
CA ASP A 55 -44.28 -0.70 20.42
C ASP A 55 -43.48 -1.47 21.48
N LYS A 56 -42.19 -1.76 21.23
CA LYS A 56 -41.35 -2.55 22.13
C LYS A 56 -40.73 -1.66 23.21
N THR A 57 -40.83 -2.08 24.46
CA THR A 57 -40.13 -1.44 25.59
C THR A 57 -38.64 -1.79 25.64
N SER A 58 -38.24 -2.89 24.98
CA SER A 58 -36.84 -3.31 24.81
C SER A 58 -36.68 -4.18 23.55
N ALA A 59 -35.49 -4.16 22.94
CA ALA A 59 -35.11 -5.00 21.81
C ALA A 59 -33.62 -5.36 21.91
N SER A 60 -33.20 -6.47 21.31
CA SER A 60 -31.76 -6.75 21.18
C SER A 60 -31.11 -5.76 20.20
N PHE A 61 -29.80 -5.54 20.34
CA PHE A 61 -29.07 -4.68 19.41
C PHE A 61 -29.24 -5.12 17.96
N TRP A 62 -29.20 -6.43 17.69
CA TRP A 62 -29.31 -6.96 16.33
C TRP A 62 -30.72 -6.85 15.76
N ASP A 63 -31.77 -6.95 16.59
CA ASP A 63 -33.14 -6.70 16.15
C ASP A 63 -33.35 -5.23 15.82
N ALA A 64 -32.86 -4.32 16.67
CA ALA A 64 -32.96 -2.88 16.42
C ALA A 64 -32.17 -2.46 15.17
N TYR A 65 -30.97 -3.02 15.00
CA TYR A 65 -30.15 -2.84 13.80
C TYR A 65 -30.86 -3.36 12.55
N GLY A 66 -31.37 -4.60 12.58
CA GLY A 66 -32.08 -5.21 11.46
C GLY A 66 -33.32 -4.43 11.06
N ALA A 67 -34.13 -4.00 12.04
CA ALA A 67 -35.30 -3.16 11.80
C ALA A 67 -34.91 -1.80 11.18
N SER A 68 -33.80 -1.20 11.62
CA SER A 68 -33.30 0.08 11.09
C SER A 68 -32.83 -0.06 9.64
N VAL A 69 -32.03 -1.10 9.35
CA VAL A 69 -31.56 -1.40 7.99
C VAL A 69 -32.73 -1.67 7.04
N LYS A 70 -33.74 -2.42 7.50
CA LYS A 70 -34.95 -2.72 6.72
C LYS A 70 -35.83 -1.48 6.48
N ALA A 71 -35.90 -0.55 7.44
CA ALA A 71 -36.64 0.70 7.29
C ALA A 71 -36.01 1.65 6.25
N GLY A 72 -34.69 1.59 6.08
CA GLY A 72 -34.00 2.26 4.99
C GLY A 72 -33.73 3.75 5.22
N GLY A 73 -33.38 4.48 4.14
CA GLY A 73 -32.93 5.88 4.21
C GLY A 73 -31.59 6.10 4.91
N MET A 74 -30.80 5.04 5.09
CA MET A 74 -29.50 5.07 5.78
C MET A 74 -28.35 5.26 4.78
N SER A 75 -27.32 6.01 5.18
CA SER A 75 -26.14 6.26 4.35
C SER A 75 -25.00 5.28 4.60
N LEU A 76 -24.31 4.86 3.54
CA LEU A 76 -23.07 4.11 3.52
C LEU A 76 -21.99 4.97 2.84
N HIS A 77 -21.12 5.58 3.66
CA HIS A 77 -19.89 6.23 3.18
C HIS A 77 -18.80 5.18 2.99
N GLY A 78 -18.28 5.01 1.78
CA GLY A 78 -17.29 4.00 1.44
C GLY A 78 -16.44 4.35 0.22
N ASP A 79 -15.58 3.44 -0.21
CA ASP A 79 -14.65 3.60 -1.35
C ASP A 79 -13.69 4.80 -1.24
N HIS A 80 -13.45 5.29 -0.02
CA HIS A 80 -12.41 6.29 0.26
C HIS A 80 -11.03 5.62 0.37
N ALA A 81 -9.97 6.38 0.13
CA ALA A 81 -8.64 6.01 0.59
C ALA A 81 -8.48 6.36 2.07
N SER A 82 -7.61 5.64 2.78
CA SER A 82 -7.19 5.95 4.15
C SER A 82 -5.73 6.34 4.14
N VAL A 83 -5.40 7.48 4.75
CA VAL A 83 -4.06 8.07 4.71
C VAL A 83 -3.51 8.20 6.11
N PHE A 84 -2.30 7.72 6.33
CA PHE A 84 -1.48 8.04 7.50
C PHE A 84 -0.33 8.95 7.06
N TYR A 85 -0.05 10.00 7.81
CA TYR A 85 1.02 10.94 7.44
C TYR A 85 1.88 11.34 8.63
N GLN A 86 3.13 11.65 8.33
CA GLN A 86 4.10 12.22 9.27
C GLN A 86 4.89 13.34 8.57
N VAL A 87 5.08 14.44 9.29
CA VAL A 87 5.85 15.61 8.86
C VAL A 87 7.01 15.80 9.84
N PRO A 88 8.27 15.74 9.38
CA PRO A 88 9.42 15.91 10.26
C PRO A 88 9.57 17.40 10.65
N ALA A 89 10.25 17.67 11.76
CA ALA A 89 10.45 19.04 12.27
C ALA A 89 11.11 19.99 11.24
N ASN A 90 12.07 19.46 10.48
CA ASN A 90 12.76 20.19 9.41
C ASN A 90 12.35 19.62 8.05
N ALA A 91 11.08 19.82 7.69
CA ALA A 91 10.47 19.26 6.50
C ALA A 91 11.05 19.83 5.19
N LYS A 92 11.41 18.93 4.28
CA LYS A 92 11.71 19.17 2.88
C LYS A 92 10.43 19.24 2.05
N SER A 93 10.56 19.79 0.86
CA SER A 93 9.52 19.82 -0.16
C SER A 93 10.08 19.29 -1.49
N PRO A 94 9.28 18.60 -2.32
CA PRO A 94 7.89 18.18 -2.06
C PRO A 94 7.79 16.92 -1.15
N PRO A 95 6.62 16.64 -0.54
CA PRO A 95 6.33 15.40 0.18
C PRO A 95 6.35 14.16 -0.73
N LEU A 96 6.46 13.00 -0.09
CA LEU A 96 6.35 11.69 -0.72
C LEU A 96 5.00 11.05 -0.38
N VAL A 97 4.24 10.66 -1.41
CA VAL A 97 2.99 9.91 -1.28
C VAL A 97 3.26 8.47 -1.71
N PHE A 98 2.92 7.48 -0.88
CA PHE A 98 3.23 6.08 -1.12
C PHE A 98 1.95 5.26 -1.31
N LEU A 99 1.85 4.56 -2.44
CA LEU A 99 0.73 3.67 -2.78
C LEU A 99 1.22 2.25 -3.03
N HIS A 100 0.70 1.30 -2.26
CA HIS A 100 1.03 -0.11 -2.35
C HIS A 100 0.46 -0.78 -3.63
N GLY A 101 0.82 -2.04 -3.85
CA GLY A 101 0.30 -2.89 -4.93
C GLY A 101 -0.89 -3.76 -4.49
N TYR A 102 -1.29 -4.71 -5.34
CA TYR A 102 -2.35 -5.67 -4.99
C TYR A 102 -1.98 -6.51 -3.75
N GLY A 103 -2.98 -6.82 -2.91
CA GLY A 103 -2.79 -7.59 -1.68
C GLY A 103 -1.99 -6.86 -0.60
N GLY A 104 -1.65 -5.59 -0.81
CA GLY A 104 -0.87 -4.76 0.10
C GLY A 104 -1.69 -3.78 0.93
N SER A 105 -1.00 -3.12 1.85
CA SER A 105 -1.48 -1.99 2.66
C SER A 105 -0.33 -1.01 2.87
N ILE A 106 -0.51 0.02 3.70
CA ILE A 106 0.59 0.88 4.14
C ILE A 106 1.78 0.09 4.72
N ARG A 107 1.55 -1.15 5.22
CA ARG A 107 2.60 -2.05 5.71
C ARG A 107 3.71 -2.34 4.69
N THR A 108 3.44 -2.21 3.39
CA THR A 108 4.45 -2.33 2.33
C THR A 108 5.63 -1.38 2.54
N TRP A 109 5.40 -0.22 3.13
CA TRP A 109 6.39 0.87 3.27
C TRP A 109 6.95 1.01 4.67
N GLN A 110 6.37 0.30 5.63
CA GLN A 110 6.74 0.34 7.04
C GLN A 110 7.88 -0.66 7.33
N THR A 111 8.11 -0.96 8.61
CA THR A 111 9.11 -1.93 9.07
C THR A 111 9.14 -3.19 8.21
N THR A 112 10.34 -3.56 7.76
CA THR A 112 10.56 -4.73 6.92
C THR A 112 10.21 -6.02 7.67
N PRO A 113 10.00 -7.16 6.97
CA PRO A 113 9.66 -8.41 7.64
C PRO A 113 10.70 -8.88 8.68
N ASP A 114 11.96 -8.51 8.51
CA ASP A 114 13.07 -8.78 9.43
C ASP A 114 13.33 -7.67 10.47
N GLY A 115 12.43 -6.68 10.57
CA GLY A 115 12.48 -5.66 11.63
C GLY A 115 13.33 -4.42 11.35
N ARG A 116 13.90 -4.27 10.14
CA ARG A 116 14.61 -3.04 9.75
C ARG A 116 13.62 -1.91 9.46
N GLU A 117 14.13 -0.68 9.47
CA GLU A 117 13.33 0.49 9.10
C GLU A 117 12.86 0.42 7.65
N GLY A 118 11.58 0.75 7.45
CA GLY A 118 10.95 0.86 6.14
C GLY A 118 11.25 2.19 5.44
N PHE A 119 10.73 2.33 4.22
CA PHE A 119 10.82 3.57 3.47
C PHE A 119 10.17 4.74 4.22
N ASP A 120 9.08 4.50 4.93
CA ASP A 120 8.41 5.52 5.75
C ASP A 120 9.40 6.23 6.69
N THR A 121 10.12 5.45 7.47
CA THR A 121 11.04 5.90 8.51
C THR A 121 12.31 6.43 7.87
N LEU A 122 12.86 5.73 6.87
CA LEU A 122 14.09 6.15 6.18
C LEU A 122 13.92 7.51 5.49
N PHE A 123 12.78 7.77 4.84
CA PHE A 123 12.53 9.07 4.21
C PHE A 123 12.16 10.16 5.20
N LEU A 124 11.46 9.82 6.29
CA LEU A 124 11.20 10.75 7.39
C LEU A 124 12.52 11.24 8.03
N ARG A 125 13.48 10.34 8.27
CA ARG A 125 14.84 10.67 8.72
C ARG A 125 15.60 11.57 7.74
N LYS A 126 15.33 11.43 6.45
CA LYS A 126 15.91 12.28 5.40
C LYS A 126 15.20 13.65 5.27
N GLY A 127 14.22 13.92 6.13
CA GLY A 127 13.49 15.17 6.21
C GLY A 127 12.28 15.27 5.28
N TYR A 128 11.86 14.20 4.62
CA TYR A 128 10.68 14.25 3.75
C TYR A 128 9.40 14.01 4.56
N PRO A 129 8.35 14.84 4.39
CA PRO A 129 7.02 14.47 4.80
C PRO A 129 6.56 13.24 4.00
N ILE A 130 5.89 12.32 4.68
CA ILE A 130 5.38 11.08 4.09
C ILE A 130 3.86 11.00 4.22
N TYR A 131 3.22 10.44 3.21
CA TYR A 131 1.81 10.07 3.21
C TYR A 131 1.70 8.62 2.74
N LEU A 132 1.41 7.70 3.66
CA LEU A 132 1.17 6.30 3.36
C LEU A 132 -0.32 6.09 3.12
N VAL A 133 -0.66 5.44 2.00
CA VAL A 133 -2.05 5.32 1.57
C VAL A 133 -2.47 3.87 1.48
N ASP A 134 -3.51 3.51 2.22
CA ASP A 134 -4.36 2.36 1.92
C ASP A 134 -5.37 2.81 0.85
N GLN A 135 -5.29 2.21 -0.34
CA GLN A 135 -6.19 2.53 -1.44
C GLN A 135 -7.63 2.08 -1.12
N PRO A 136 -8.66 2.65 -1.78
CA PRO A 136 -10.04 2.20 -1.63
C PRO A 136 -10.15 0.67 -1.68
N ARG A 137 -10.88 0.12 -0.70
CA ARG A 137 -11.16 -1.31 -0.54
C ARG A 137 -9.95 -2.16 -0.08
N SER A 138 -8.88 -1.56 0.43
CA SER A 138 -7.74 -2.28 1.02
C SER A 138 -7.43 -1.79 2.44
N GLY A 139 -6.91 -2.67 3.30
CA GLY A 139 -6.43 -2.30 4.64
C GLY A 139 -7.45 -1.49 5.45
N SER A 140 -7.03 -0.33 5.96
CA SER A 140 -7.88 0.58 6.75
C SER A 140 -8.97 1.25 5.92
N ALA A 141 -8.86 1.22 4.59
CA ALA A 141 -9.85 1.68 3.62
C ALA A 141 -10.80 0.55 3.17
N GLY A 142 -10.96 -0.50 3.98
CA GLY A 142 -11.78 -1.68 3.67
C GLY A 142 -13.30 -1.47 3.63
N LYS A 143 -13.79 -0.24 3.87
CA LYS A 143 -15.22 0.07 3.81
C LYS A 143 -15.65 0.30 2.36
N SER A 144 -15.88 -0.81 1.66
CA SER A 144 -16.36 -0.83 0.27
C SER A 144 -17.84 -0.40 0.17
N THR A 145 -18.22 0.22 -0.95
CA THR A 145 -19.63 0.38 -1.30
C THR A 145 -20.17 -0.77 -2.16
N GLU A 146 -19.30 -1.70 -2.56
CA GLU A 146 -19.64 -2.89 -3.34
C GLU A 146 -19.56 -4.14 -2.46
N LYS A 147 -20.42 -5.12 -2.77
CA LYS A 147 -20.32 -6.45 -2.15
C LYS A 147 -19.01 -7.11 -2.60
N ALA A 148 -18.31 -7.72 -1.65
CA ALA A 148 -17.13 -8.53 -1.91
C ALA A 148 -17.17 -9.82 -1.09
N GLU A 149 -16.67 -10.90 -1.68
CA GLU A 149 -16.43 -12.16 -0.98
C GLU A 149 -14.95 -12.23 -0.60
N ILE A 150 -14.67 -12.53 0.66
CA ILE A 150 -13.31 -12.68 1.18
C ILE A 150 -13.12 -14.15 1.53
N THR A 151 -12.32 -14.86 0.74
CA THR A 151 -12.02 -16.28 0.93
C THR A 151 -10.69 -16.46 1.66
N ALA A 152 -10.64 -17.39 2.62
CA ALA A 152 -9.42 -17.78 3.32
C ALA A 152 -8.60 -18.79 2.49
N THR A 153 -8.19 -18.40 1.29
CA THR A 153 -7.47 -19.26 0.35
C THR A 153 -6.00 -19.42 0.79
N PRO A 154 -5.47 -20.65 0.95
CA PRO A 154 -4.04 -20.86 1.16
C PRO A 154 -3.26 -20.69 -0.16
N ASP A 155 -2.84 -19.47 -0.48
CA ASP A 155 -2.20 -19.10 -1.76
C ASP A 155 -0.76 -18.56 -1.63
N GLU A 156 -0.16 -18.63 -0.45
CA GLU A 156 1.13 -18.01 -0.13
C GLU A 156 2.28 -18.45 -1.07
N GLN A 157 2.30 -19.72 -1.51
CA GLN A 157 3.33 -20.21 -2.44
C GLN A 157 3.23 -19.60 -3.84
N PHE A 158 2.02 -19.24 -4.28
CA PHE A 158 1.84 -18.50 -5.53
C PHE A 158 2.49 -17.12 -5.42
N TRP A 159 2.19 -16.40 -4.33
CA TRP A 159 2.77 -15.08 -4.06
C TRP A 159 4.29 -15.11 -3.88
N TYR A 160 4.81 -16.13 -3.20
CA TYR A 160 6.25 -16.34 -3.04
C TYR A 160 6.98 -16.41 -4.40
N ALA A 161 6.41 -17.15 -5.35
CA ALA A 161 6.95 -17.22 -6.71
C ALA A 161 6.72 -15.92 -7.49
N GLN A 162 5.54 -15.30 -7.37
CA GLN A 162 5.19 -14.04 -8.05
C GLN A 162 6.13 -12.89 -7.66
N PHE A 163 6.53 -12.82 -6.39
CA PHE A 163 7.49 -11.84 -5.87
C PHE A 163 8.95 -12.22 -6.11
N ARG A 164 9.19 -13.30 -6.86
CA ARG A 164 10.51 -13.79 -7.28
C ARG A 164 11.45 -14.05 -6.10
N ILE A 165 10.89 -14.42 -4.95
CA ILE A 165 11.67 -14.81 -3.76
C ILE A 165 12.40 -16.13 -4.03
N GLY A 166 11.72 -17.06 -4.70
CA GLY A 166 12.28 -18.35 -5.10
C GLY A 166 11.20 -19.34 -5.52
N VAL A 167 11.55 -20.63 -5.47
CA VAL A 167 10.60 -21.75 -5.62
C VAL A 167 10.42 -22.37 -4.25
N TYR A 168 9.28 -22.08 -3.61
CA TYR A 168 9.02 -22.47 -2.23
C TYR A 168 9.34 -23.96 -1.97
N PRO A 169 10.06 -24.30 -0.87
CA PRO A 169 10.55 -23.42 0.18
C PRO A 169 11.95 -22.83 -0.07
N ASN A 170 12.51 -23.01 -1.28
CA ASN A 170 13.86 -22.60 -1.61
C ASN A 170 13.92 -21.15 -2.13
N PHE A 171 14.96 -20.44 -1.72
CA PHE A 171 15.25 -19.08 -2.16
C PHE A 171 16.01 -19.05 -3.49
N ASN A 172 15.79 -18.02 -4.30
CA ASN A 172 16.63 -17.73 -5.47
C ASN A 172 18.05 -17.35 -5.01
N GLN A 173 19.06 -17.74 -5.80
CA GLN A 173 20.45 -17.38 -5.53
C GLN A 173 20.62 -15.84 -5.51
N GLY A 174 21.20 -15.31 -4.42
CA GLY A 174 21.47 -13.88 -4.28
C GLY A 174 20.25 -13.01 -3.94
N VAL A 175 19.08 -13.59 -3.67
CA VAL A 175 17.89 -12.84 -3.27
C VAL A 175 18.16 -12.02 -2.01
N GLN A 176 17.78 -10.74 -2.03
CA GLN A 176 17.97 -9.80 -0.90
C GLN A 176 16.85 -9.89 0.14
N PHE A 177 15.90 -10.81 -0.06
CA PHE A 177 14.80 -11.06 0.86
C PHE A 177 15.33 -11.79 2.10
N PRO A 178 14.93 -11.41 3.33
CA PRO A 178 15.38 -12.08 4.55
C PRO A 178 14.94 -13.55 4.58
N GLN A 179 15.88 -14.45 4.89
CA GLN A 179 15.69 -15.89 4.67
C GLN A 179 15.34 -16.68 5.94
N ASP A 180 15.26 -16.01 7.10
CA ASP A 180 14.89 -16.67 8.35
C ASP A 180 13.38 -16.90 8.46
N LYS A 181 13.01 -17.82 9.35
CA LYS A 181 11.63 -18.25 9.52
C LYS A 181 10.69 -17.12 9.95
N ALA A 182 11.14 -16.30 10.89
CA ALA A 182 10.31 -15.23 11.44
C ALA A 182 9.98 -14.18 10.38
N SER A 183 10.95 -13.88 9.51
CA SER A 183 10.76 -12.92 8.43
C SER A 183 9.69 -13.33 7.42
N TYR A 184 9.67 -14.57 6.92
CA TYR A 184 8.61 -14.96 5.98
C TYR A 184 7.24 -15.02 6.68
N GLU A 185 7.16 -15.42 7.95
CA GLU A 185 5.92 -15.37 8.71
C GLU A 185 5.39 -13.94 8.83
N GLN A 186 6.26 -12.95 9.07
CA GLN A 186 5.87 -11.53 9.07
C GLN A 186 5.45 -11.05 7.68
N PHE A 187 6.13 -11.51 6.63
CA PHE A 187 5.82 -11.14 5.25
C PHE A 187 4.41 -11.56 4.85
N PHE A 188 4.04 -12.83 5.04
CA PHE A 188 2.70 -13.30 4.69
C PHE A 188 1.61 -12.62 5.54
N ARG A 189 1.89 -12.32 6.81
CA ARG A 189 0.99 -11.55 7.69
C ARG A 189 0.86 -10.07 7.32
N SER A 190 1.71 -9.55 6.43
CA SER A 190 1.61 -8.17 5.93
C SER A 190 0.63 -8.03 4.77
N MET A 191 0.27 -9.14 4.12
CA MET A 191 -0.70 -9.17 3.04
C MET A 191 -2.13 -9.04 3.59
N THR A 192 -2.99 -8.35 2.86
CA THR A 192 -4.39 -8.11 3.24
C THR A 192 -5.32 -8.40 2.07
N PRO A 193 -6.53 -8.97 2.33
CA PRO A 193 -7.50 -9.18 1.26
C PRO A 193 -8.06 -7.84 0.75
N ALA A 194 -8.43 -7.82 -0.52
CA ALA A 194 -9.24 -6.74 -1.05
C ALA A 194 -10.72 -6.94 -0.62
N THR A 195 -11.35 -5.86 -0.19
CA THR A 195 -12.78 -5.82 0.22
C THR A 195 -13.69 -5.39 -0.95
N GLY A 196 -13.20 -5.51 -2.18
CA GLY A 196 -13.91 -5.25 -3.43
C GLY A 196 -12.96 -5.21 -4.62
N ALA A 197 -13.51 -5.14 -5.83
CA ALA A 197 -12.71 -5.18 -7.05
C ALA A 197 -11.72 -4.00 -7.14
N PHE A 198 -10.50 -4.28 -7.62
CA PHE A 198 -9.55 -3.25 -8.01
C PHE A 198 -10.16 -2.40 -9.13
N ASN A 199 -10.30 -1.10 -8.89
CA ASN A 199 -10.91 -0.18 -9.84
C ASN A 199 -10.04 1.06 -10.01
N VAL A 200 -9.42 1.18 -11.19
CA VAL A 200 -8.49 2.26 -11.52
C VAL A 200 -9.14 3.63 -11.32
N GLY A 201 -10.39 3.82 -11.74
CA GLY A 201 -11.09 5.10 -11.63
C GLY A 201 -11.33 5.52 -10.18
N VAL A 202 -11.86 4.62 -9.34
CA VAL A 202 -12.12 4.88 -7.91
C VAL A 202 -10.84 5.22 -7.15
N ILE A 203 -9.77 4.48 -7.41
CA ILE A 203 -8.47 4.72 -6.76
C ILE A 203 -7.87 6.03 -7.26
N THR A 204 -7.88 6.28 -8.57
CA THR A 204 -7.34 7.51 -9.18
C THR A 204 -8.05 8.76 -8.66
N ASP A 205 -9.39 8.73 -8.55
CA ASP A 205 -10.16 9.86 -7.99
C ASP A 205 -9.74 10.16 -6.54
N SER A 206 -9.58 9.13 -5.71
CA SER A 206 -9.12 9.29 -4.34
C SER A 206 -7.69 9.86 -4.26
N MET A 207 -6.80 9.44 -5.17
CA MET A 207 -5.43 9.94 -5.23
C MET A 207 -5.37 11.37 -5.75
N ALA A 208 -6.13 11.73 -6.78
CA ALA A 208 -6.23 13.10 -7.28
C ALA A 208 -6.73 14.05 -6.18
N LYS A 209 -7.75 13.65 -5.41
CA LYS A 209 -8.25 14.40 -4.24
C LYS A 209 -7.23 14.49 -3.11
N LEU A 210 -6.41 13.46 -2.91
CA LEU A 210 -5.31 13.51 -1.95
C LEU A 210 -4.29 14.57 -2.37
N PHE A 211 -3.84 14.54 -3.63
CA PHE A 211 -2.89 15.51 -4.17
C PHE A 211 -3.45 16.94 -4.20
N GLU A 212 -4.75 17.11 -4.44
CA GLU A 212 -5.41 18.42 -4.29
C GLU A 212 -5.34 18.92 -2.84
N LYS A 213 -5.56 18.02 -1.87
CA LYS A 213 -5.51 18.35 -0.44
C LYS A 213 -4.09 18.62 0.07
N THR A 214 -3.09 17.89 -0.42
CA THR A 214 -1.70 17.97 0.08
C THR A 214 -0.82 18.92 -0.72
N GLY A 215 -1.26 19.32 -1.92
CA GLY A 215 -0.47 20.09 -2.87
C GLY A 215 0.55 19.22 -3.62
N ASP A 216 1.56 19.89 -4.16
CA ASP A 216 2.60 19.29 -4.99
C ASP A 216 3.31 18.13 -4.26
N GLY A 217 3.53 17.01 -4.93
CA GLY A 217 4.13 15.81 -4.33
C GLY A 217 4.82 14.89 -5.34
N VAL A 218 5.69 14.01 -4.84
CA VAL A 218 6.22 12.88 -5.61
C VAL A 218 5.44 11.63 -5.24
N PHE A 219 4.93 10.93 -6.25
CA PHE A 219 4.14 9.72 -6.09
C PHE A 219 5.02 8.47 -6.20
N VAL A 220 5.22 7.77 -5.09
CA VAL A 220 5.91 6.48 -5.02
C VAL A 220 4.89 5.36 -5.09
N THR A 221 5.03 4.48 -6.08
CA THR A 221 4.05 3.42 -6.38
C THR A 221 4.74 2.08 -6.55
N HIS A 222 4.02 0.98 -6.27
CA HIS A 222 4.52 -0.38 -6.43
C HIS A 222 3.54 -1.27 -7.18
N SER A 223 4.03 -2.09 -8.12
CA SER A 223 3.25 -3.12 -8.82
C SER A 223 1.96 -2.58 -9.45
N ALA A 224 0.78 -3.06 -9.06
CA ALA A 224 -0.52 -2.55 -9.50
C ALA A 224 -0.76 -1.07 -9.15
N GLY A 225 -0.06 -0.52 -8.16
CA GLY A 225 -0.07 0.92 -7.88
C GLY A 225 0.55 1.75 -9.03
N GLY A 226 1.37 1.13 -9.89
CA GLY A 226 2.00 1.81 -11.02
C GLY A 226 0.99 2.40 -12.01
N VAL A 227 -0.06 1.65 -12.39
CA VAL A 227 -1.12 2.19 -13.25
C VAL A 227 -1.81 3.39 -12.60
N ILE A 228 -2.03 3.34 -11.29
CA ILE A 228 -2.63 4.44 -10.54
C ILE A 228 -1.72 5.67 -10.54
N GLY A 229 -0.39 5.48 -10.44
CA GLY A 229 0.58 6.57 -10.57
C GLY A 229 0.39 7.32 -11.89
N TRP A 230 0.31 6.59 -13.00
CA TRP A 230 0.12 7.18 -14.32
C TRP A 230 -1.22 7.91 -14.47
N THR A 231 -2.32 7.28 -14.07
CA THR A 231 -3.66 7.85 -14.21
C THR A 231 -3.87 9.03 -13.27
N THR A 232 -3.25 9.03 -12.09
CA THR A 232 -3.30 10.17 -11.16
C THR A 232 -2.54 11.37 -11.73
N ALA A 233 -1.37 11.18 -12.32
CA ALA A 233 -0.65 12.28 -12.98
C ALA A 233 -1.37 12.82 -14.23
N MET A 234 -2.19 12.01 -14.88
CA MET A 234 -3.09 12.49 -15.94
C MET A 234 -4.24 13.33 -15.39
N ALA A 235 -4.69 13.04 -14.17
CA ALA A 235 -5.84 13.68 -13.52
C ALA A 235 -5.48 14.87 -12.62
N SER A 236 -4.21 15.01 -12.21
CA SER A 236 -3.75 16.05 -11.29
C SER A 236 -2.39 16.62 -11.68
N ASP A 237 -2.30 17.95 -11.78
CA ASP A 237 -1.06 18.69 -12.05
C ASP A 237 -0.14 18.80 -10.83
N LYS A 238 -0.60 18.35 -9.66
CA LYS A 238 0.14 18.34 -8.38
C LYS A 238 1.10 17.16 -8.28
N VAL A 239 0.97 16.15 -9.13
CA VAL A 239 1.97 15.06 -9.21
C VAL A 239 3.21 15.58 -9.95
N LYS A 240 4.27 15.88 -9.20
CA LYS A 240 5.52 16.44 -9.75
C LYS A 240 6.56 15.39 -10.14
N GLY A 241 6.43 14.20 -9.57
CA GLY A 241 7.33 13.08 -9.80
C GLY A 241 6.59 11.76 -9.67
N ILE A 242 6.96 10.74 -10.44
CA ILE A 242 6.55 9.36 -10.18
C ILE A 242 7.78 8.48 -10.01
N VAL A 243 7.82 7.74 -8.91
CA VAL A 243 8.75 6.63 -8.68
C VAL A 243 7.93 5.35 -8.76
N ALA A 244 8.08 4.59 -9.84
CA ALA A 244 7.32 3.38 -10.09
C ALA A 244 8.22 2.15 -9.90
N ILE A 245 7.97 1.39 -8.83
CA ILE A 245 8.72 0.18 -8.50
C ILE A 245 7.97 -1.01 -9.09
N GLU A 246 8.56 -1.61 -10.14
CA GLU A 246 8.01 -2.79 -10.83
C GLU A 246 6.55 -2.63 -11.28
N ALA A 247 6.23 -1.49 -11.90
CA ALA A 247 4.88 -1.21 -12.36
C ALA A 247 4.35 -2.32 -13.28
N GLY A 248 3.14 -2.79 -12.97
CA GLY A 248 2.51 -3.88 -13.72
C GLY A 248 2.01 -3.48 -15.10
N ASN A 249 1.94 -2.18 -15.42
CA ASN A 249 1.45 -1.68 -16.70
C ASN A 249 1.94 -0.25 -17.00
N PHE A 250 1.97 0.12 -18.28
CA PHE A 250 2.44 1.41 -18.78
C PHE A 250 1.47 2.01 -19.82
N PRO A 251 1.27 3.34 -19.82
CA PRO A 251 0.45 4.02 -20.81
C PRO A 251 1.24 4.26 -22.11
N PHE A 252 0.56 4.15 -23.24
CA PHE A 252 1.07 4.47 -24.57
C PHE A 252 0.05 5.33 -25.31
N PRO A 253 0.49 6.27 -26.17
CA PRO A 253 -0.44 6.96 -27.04
C PRO A 253 -1.08 5.95 -28.01
N GLU A 254 -2.33 6.18 -28.41
CA GLU A 254 -3.12 5.28 -29.25
C GLU A 254 -2.37 4.74 -30.49
N SER A 255 -1.52 5.56 -31.11
CA SER A 255 -0.74 5.19 -32.30
C SER A 255 0.50 4.33 -32.02
N GLU A 256 0.89 4.13 -30.76
CA GLU A 256 2.14 3.46 -30.37
C GLU A 256 1.92 2.35 -29.34
N VAL A 257 0.69 1.84 -29.21
CA VAL A 257 0.37 0.73 -28.30
C VAL A 257 1.09 -0.54 -28.76
N PRO A 258 2.03 -1.10 -27.96
CA PRO A 258 2.70 -2.33 -28.34
C PRO A 258 1.76 -3.53 -28.21
N GLN A 259 2.18 -4.68 -28.73
CA GLN A 259 1.47 -5.94 -28.48
C GLN A 259 1.54 -6.29 -26.97
N ALA A 260 0.47 -6.92 -26.46
CA ALA A 260 0.47 -7.45 -25.10
C ALA A 260 1.63 -8.43 -24.89
N LEU A 261 2.28 -8.33 -23.73
CA LEU A 261 3.32 -9.26 -23.33
C LEU A 261 2.67 -10.50 -22.75
N THR A 262 2.97 -11.66 -23.33
CA THR A 262 2.48 -12.95 -22.83
C THR A 262 3.42 -13.49 -21.76
N SER A 263 2.88 -13.93 -20.63
CA SER A 263 3.67 -14.47 -19.53
C SER A 263 2.95 -15.61 -18.81
N LYS A 264 3.71 -16.62 -18.38
CA LYS A 264 3.22 -17.70 -17.52
C LYS A 264 2.73 -17.21 -16.15
N PHE A 265 3.06 -15.96 -15.80
CA PHE A 265 2.68 -15.28 -14.56
C PHE A 265 1.61 -14.22 -14.77
N GLY A 266 0.92 -14.23 -15.92
CA GLY A 266 -0.14 -13.31 -16.29
C GLY A 266 0.28 -12.33 -17.37
N ASP A 267 -0.55 -12.22 -18.41
CA ASP A 267 -0.31 -11.32 -19.53
C ASP A 267 -0.37 -9.85 -19.10
N VAL A 268 0.46 -9.02 -19.73
CA VAL A 268 0.49 -7.58 -19.50
C VAL A 268 0.02 -6.87 -20.77
N SER A 269 -1.21 -6.35 -20.74
CA SER A 269 -1.79 -5.56 -21.83
C SER A 269 -1.51 -4.07 -21.63
N PRO A 270 -0.88 -3.36 -22.58
CA PRO A 270 -0.60 -1.94 -22.45
C PRO A 270 -1.88 -1.09 -22.35
N ILE A 271 -1.78 0.08 -21.74
CA ILE A 271 -2.91 1.02 -21.61
C ILE A 271 -2.82 2.01 -22.77
N SER A 272 -3.84 2.02 -23.62
CA SER A 272 -3.99 3.07 -24.64
C SER A 272 -4.58 4.33 -24.01
N VAL A 273 -3.95 5.48 -24.24
CA VAL A 273 -4.42 6.80 -23.79
C VAL A 273 -4.28 7.84 -24.90
N SER A 274 -5.00 8.96 -24.77
CA SER A 274 -4.82 10.10 -25.69
C SER A 274 -3.40 10.67 -25.59
N PHE A 275 -2.92 11.32 -26.66
CA PHE A 275 -1.59 11.91 -26.67
C PHE A 275 -1.39 12.97 -25.56
N GLU A 276 -2.41 13.76 -25.25
CA GLU A 276 -2.35 14.74 -24.16
C GLU A 276 -2.27 14.07 -22.77
N GLN A 277 -3.01 12.98 -22.55
CA GLN A 277 -2.88 12.18 -21.32
C GLN A 277 -1.48 11.57 -21.21
N PHE A 278 -0.95 10.98 -22.29
CA PHE A 278 0.41 10.44 -22.33
C PHE A 278 1.47 11.52 -22.06
N LYS A 279 1.27 12.73 -22.57
CA LYS A 279 2.15 13.87 -22.27
C LYS A 279 2.09 14.25 -20.79
N ASN A 280 0.90 14.29 -20.20
CA ASN A 280 0.72 14.61 -18.77
C ASN A 280 1.37 13.56 -17.86
N SER A 281 1.24 12.27 -18.15
CA SER A 281 1.90 11.21 -17.36
C SER A 281 3.44 11.23 -17.45
N ARG A 282 4.01 11.86 -18.47
CA ARG A 282 5.47 12.04 -18.64
C ARG A 282 6.02 13.32 -18.02
N LYS A 283 5.20 14.36 -17.79
CA LYS A 283 5.65 15.61 -17.15
C LYS A 283 6.24 15.36 -15.75
N SER A 284 5.83 14.27 -15.10
CA SER A 284 6.33 13.81 -13.80
C SER A 284 7.50 12.82 -13.86
N GLN A 285 8.07 12.53 -15.05
CA GLN A 285 9.14 11.52 -15.22
C GLN A 285 10.53 12.11 -15.51
N SER A 286 10.79 13.41 -15.29
CA SER A 286 12.03 14.06 -15.74
C SER A 286 13.34 13.60 -15.08
N SER A 287 13.40 12.43 -14.42
CA SER A 287 14.63 11.87 -13.86
C SER A 287 14.70 10.33 -13.77
N SER A 288 14.07 9.56 -14.66
CA SER A 288 14.32 8.10 -14.71
C SER A 288 15.35 7.77 -15.79
N THR A 289 16.57 7.41 -15.37
CA THR A 289 17.47 6.55 -16.15
C THR A 289 16.71 5.29 -16.55
N SER A 290 16.65 5.00 -17.85
CA SER A 290 16.09 3.76 -18.38
C SER A 290 16.87 2.58 -17.78
N ALA A 291 16.26 1.86 -16.83
CA ALA A 291 16.69 0.52 -16.52
C ALA A 291 16.23 -0.38 -17.67
N THR A 292 17.08 -0.54 -18.67
CA THR A 292 16.96 -1.63 -19.64
C THR A 292 16.94 -2.94 -18.86
N LEU A 293 15.78 -3.58 -18.79
CA LEU A 293 15.68 -5.00 -18.45
C LEU A 293 16.37 -5.76 -19.59
N SER A 294 17.62 -6.16 -19.36
CA SER A 294 18.24 -7.19 -20.19
C SER A 294 17.40 -8.46 -20.05
N PRO A 295 17.09 -9.16 -21.16
CA PRO A 295 16.50 -10.48 -21.08
C PRO A 295 17.48 -11.40 -20.35
N MET A 296 17.08 -11.94 -19.21
CA MET A 296 17.80 -13.05 -18.60
C MET A 296 17.54 -14.29 -19.47
N ASN A 297 18.59 -14.75 -20.16
CA ASN A 297 18.68 -16.12 -20.66
C ASN A 297 18.84 -17.09 -19.50
#